data_AF-A0A914DCE1-F1
#
_entry.id   AF-A0A914DCE1-F1
#
_cell.length_a   1.000
_cell.length_b   1.000
_cell.length_c   1.000
_cell.angle_alpha   90.00
_cell.angle_beta   90.00
_cell.angle_gamma   90.00
#
_symmetry.space_group_name_H-M   'P 1'
#
loop_
_entity.id
_entity.type
_entity.pdbx_description
1 polymer ?
#
loop_
_entity_poly.entity_id
_entity_poly.type
_entity_poly.pdbx_seq_one_letter_code
_entity_poly.pdbx_strand_id
1 'polypeptide(L)'
;LGIRVIGGNQVGIFVSAVQEDSPAATHGIRVGDRLISVNSQQMHGVTREQAVEYLLGLGDEVFIKVEHAPEEFAHVRNNQLGDNFYIRTHFAYQKRTNRIELNFQAGDIFHITDTLFGGSIGLWQATK
;
A
#
# COMPACT_ATOMS: atom_id res chain seq x y z
N LEU A 1 9.87 12.58 -2.19
CA LEU A 1 8.61 12.71 -2.97
C LEU A 1 7.55 13.56 -2.29
N GLY A 2 7.16 13.28 -1.04
CA GLY A 2 6.14 14.07 -0.32
C GLY A 2 4.70 13.64 -0.61
N ILE A 3 4.45 12.33 -0.77
CA ILE A 3 3.11 11.77 -0.98
C ILE A 3 2.78 10.74 0.09
N ARG A 4 1.49 10.57 0.37
CA ARG A 4 0.94 9.40 1.06
C ARG A 4 0.08 8.61 0.09
N VAL A 5 0.03 7.29 0.27
CA VAL A 5 -0.73 6.41 -0.60
C VAL A 5 -1.76 5.57 0.16
N ILE A 6 -2.83 5.19 -0.54
CA ILE A 6 -3.82 4.19 -0.13
C ILE A 6 -4.04 3.19 -1.27
N GLY A 7 -4.92 2.22 -1.05
CA GLY A 7 -5.16 1.13 -2.00
C GLY A 7 -4.20 -0.03 -1.76
N GLY A 8 -3.89 -0.79 -2.81
CA GLY A 8 -3.11 -2.01 -2.72
C GLY A 8 -3.23 -2.86 -3.98
N ASN A 9 -2.78 -4.12 -3.92
CA ASN A 9 -2.66 -4.96 -5.13
C ASN A 9 -4.00 -5.19 -5.85
N GLN A 10 -5.12 -5.16 -5.13
CA GLN A 10 -6.44 -5.40 -5.72
C GLN A 10 -6.96 -4.19 -6.51
N VAL A 11 -6.79 -2.98 -5.96
CA VAL A 11 -7.49 -1.76 -6.44
C VAL A 11 -6.56 -0.74 -7.08
N GLY A 12 -5.23 -0.95 -6.99
CA GLY A 12 -4.21 -0.01 -7.40
C GLY A 12 -3.75 0.91 -6.27
N ILE A 13 -2.66 1.62 -6.51
CA ILE A 13 -2.04 2.55 -5.55
C ILE A 13 -2.47 3.98 -5.89
N PHE A 14 -3.04 4.69 -4.92
CA PHE A 14 -3.54 6.05 -5.11
C PHE A 14 -2.90 7.04 -4.15
N VAL A 15 -2.69 8.26 -4.60
CA VAL A 15 -2.25 9.38 -3.78
C VAL A 15 -3.38 9.87 -2.89
N SER A 16 -3.18 9.78 -1.57
CA SER A 16 -4.16 10.17 -0.54
C SER A 16 -3.84 11.50 0.12
N ALA A 17 -2.57 11.92 0.08
CA ALA A 17 -2.14 13.24 0.49
C ALA A 17 -0.87 13.63 -0.28
N VAL A 18 -0.69 14.92 -0.49
CA VAL A 18 0.52 15.52 -1.05
C VAL A 18 0.99 16.59 -0.07
N GLN A 19 2.26 16.56 0.28
CA GLN A 19 2.89 17.57 1.12
C GLN A 19 3.08 18.85 0.31
N GLU A 20 2.73 20.00 0.89
CA GLU A 20 3.00 21.32 0.30
C GLU A 20 4.49 21.49 -0.02
N ASP A 21 4.79 22.21 -1.10
CA ASP A 21 6.15 22.47 -1.61
C ASP A 21 7.00 21.23 -1.93
N SER A 22 6.41 20.03 -1.90
CA SER A 22 7.10 18.80 -2.26
C SER A 22 7.34 18.68 -3.77
N PRO A 23 8.33 17.88 -4.21
CA PRO A 23 8.53 17.61 -5.64
C PRO A 23 7.26 17.09 -6.33
N ALA A 24 6.44 16.29 -5.64
CA ALA A 24 5.17 15.82 -6.18
C ALA A 24 4.17 16.98 -6.42
N ALA A 25 4.05 17.90 -5.45
CA ALA A 25 3.17 19.06 -5.58
C ALA A 25 3.59 19.97 -6.75
N THR A 26 4.89 20.27 -6.88
CA THR A 26 5.41 21.15 -7.93
C THR A 26 5.28 20.57 -9.34
N HIS A 27 5.19 19.24 -9.46
CA HIS A 27 4.98 18.53 -10.73
C HIS A 27 3.52 18.17 -10.99
N GLY A 28 2.59 18.69 -10.18
CA GLY A 28 1.14 18.57 -10.43
C GLY A 28 0.51 17.25 -9.98
N ILE A 29 1.23 16.40 -9.24
CA ILE A 29 0.63 15.23 -8.59
C ILE A 29 -0.31 15.72 -7.49
N ARG A 30 -1.50 15.13 -7.43
CA ARG A 30 -2.57 15.54 -6.52
C ARG A 30 -3.33 14.35 -5.95
N VAL A 31 -4.11 14.62 -4.90
CA VAL A 31 -4.98 13.61 -4.28
C VAL A 31 -5.97 13.07 -5.33
N GLY A 32 -6.16 11.75 -5.33
CA GLY A 32 -7.00 11.06 -6.30
C GLY A 32 -6.27 10.56 -7.54
N ASP A 33 -4.99 10.90 -7.69
CA ASP A 33 -4.16 10.32 -8.74
C ASP A 33 -3.82 8.86 -8.42
N ARG A 34 -4.02 7.98 -9.40
CA ARG A 34 -3.54 6.60 -9.39
C ARG A 34 -2.13 6.56 -9.94
N LEU A 35 -1.21 5.90 -9.23
CA LEU A 35 0.12 5.61 -9.73
C LEU A 35 0.03 4.48 -10.76
N ILE A 36 0.42 4.76 -12.00
CA ILE A 36 0.48 3.77 -13.09
C ILE A 36 1.86 3.12 -13.11
N SER A 37 2.90 3.94 -13.08
CA SER A 37 4.29 3.49 -13.00
C SER A 37 5.18 4.52 -12.30
N VAL A 38 6.24 4.05 -11.67
CA VAL A 38 7.30 4.88 -11.09
C VAL A 38 8.63 4.36 -11.61
N ASN A 39 9.38 5.22 -12.29
CA ASN A 39 10.53 4.85 -13.12
C ASN A 39 10.17 3.70 -14.07
N SER A 40 10.88 2.58 -14.00
CA SER A 40 10.61 1.39 -14.81
C SER A 40 9.63 0.40 -14.15
N GLN A 41 9.15 0.67 -12.92
CA GLN A 41 8.28 -0.25 -12.19
C GLN A 41 6.81 0.06 -12.44
N GLN A 42 6.08 -0.93 -12.93
CA GLN A 42 4.63 -0.90 -13.02
C GLN A 42 4.02 -1.02 -11.62
N MET A 43 2.98 -0.24 -11.35
CA MET A 43 2.30 -0.20 -10.04
C MET A 43 1.03 -1.06 -10.01
N HIS A 44 0.66 -1.68 -11.13
CA HIS A 44 -0.45 -2.62 -11.18
C HIS A 44 -0.14 -3.90 -10.37
N GLY A 45 -1.06 -4.31 -9.49
CA GLY A 45 -0.91 -5.53 -8.69
C GLY A 45 0.14 -5.44 -7.57
N VAL A 46 0.74 -4.27 -7.33
CA VAL A 46 1.73 -4.06 -6.27
C VAL A 46 1.00 -3.88 -4.94
N THR A 47 1.47 -4.54 -3.87
CA THR A 47 0.88 -4.35 -2.55
C THR A 47 1.18 -2.96 -1.98
N ARG A 48 0.39 -2.49 -1.02
CA ARG A 48 0.63 -1.17 -0.44
C ARG A 48 2.02 -1.05 0.21
N GLU A 49 2.47 -2.09 0.91
CA GLU A 49 3.82 -2.15 1.50
C GLU A 49 4.90 -2.06 0.43
N GLN A 50 4.84 -2.90 -0.61
CA GLN A 50 5.81 -2.90 -1.71
C GLN A 50 5.89 -1.54 -2.42
N ALA A 51 4.75 -0.88 -2.62
CA ALA A 51 4.71 0.44 -3.21
C ALA A 51 5.43 1.46 -2.32
N VAL A 52 5.18 1.44 -1.01
CA VAL A 52 5.84 2.35 -0.06
C VAL A 52 7.34 2.08 0.02
N GLU A 53 7.75 0.81 0.14
CA GLU A 53 9.17 0.43 0.14
C GLU A 53 9.89 0.92 -1.12
N TYR A 54 9.26 0.71 -2.29
CA TYR A 54 9.82 1.17 -3.55
C TYR A 54 9.97 2.70 -3.59
N LEU A 55 8.92 3.44 -3.20
CA LEU A 55 8.93 4.90 -3.17
C LEU A 55 9.96 5.48 -2.19
N LEU A 56 10.24 4.78 -1.08
CA LEU A 56 11.27 5.16 -0.11
C LEU A 56 12.70 4.92 -0.62
N GLY A 57 12.88 3.94 -1.52
CA GLY A 57 14.16 3.60 -2.12
C GLY A 57 14.55 4.40 -3.37
N LEU A 58 13.75 5.39 -3.76
CA LEU A 58 14.02 6.20 -4.96
C LEU A 58 15.20 7.15 -4.76
N GLY A 59 15.98 7.33 -5.82
CA GLY A 59 17.00 8.36 -5.91
C GLY A 59 16.45 9.74 -6.28
N ASP A 60 17.33 10.61 -6.77
CA ASP A 60 17.00 12.01 -7.03
C ASP A 60 16.10 12.21 -8.26
N GLU A 61 16.34 11.45 -9.34
CA GLU A 61 15.51 11.49 -10.54
C GLU A 61 14.38 10.46 -10.47
N VAL A 62 13.13 10.95 -10.50
CA VAL A 62 11.92 10.12 -10.42
C VAL A 62 10.96 10.50 -11.54
N PHE A 63 10.59 9.51 -12.35
CA PHE A 63 9.56 9.63 -13.38
C PHE A 63 8.30 8.92 -12.90
N ILE A 64 7.22 9.66 -12.66
CA ILE A 64 5.94 9.07 -12.24
C ILE A 64 4.92 9.26 -13.35
N LYS A 65 4.30 8.17 -13.78
CA LYS A 65 3.11 8.21 -14.62
C LYS A 65 1.89 8.05 -13.71
N VAL A 66 0.97 9.01 -13.80
CA VAL A 66 -0.29 8.98 -13.06
C VAL A 66 -1.50 9.05 -13.97
N GLU A 67 -2.63 8.60 -13.45
CA GLU A 67 -3.96 8.80 -14.02
C GLU A 67 -4.84 9.46 -12.95
N HIS A 68 -5.49 10.57 -13.27
CA HIS A 68 -6.39 11.22 -12.32
C HIS A 68 -7.73 10.49 -12.26
N ALA A 69 -7.99 9.75 -11.17
CA ALA A 69 -9.16 8.88 -11.01
C ALA A 69 -9.90 9.14 -9.68
N PRO A 70 -10.48 10.34 -9.47
CA PRO A 70 -11.02 10.76 -8.18
C PRO A 70 -12.23 9.94 -7.72
N GLU A 71 -13.07 9.46 -8.63
CA GLU A 71 -14.24 8.63 -8.30
C GLU A 71 -13.81 7.26 -7.77
N GLU A 72 -12.85 6.63 -8.45
CA GLU A 72 -12.28 5.35 -8.03
C GLU A 72 -11.50 5.49 -6.71
N PHE A 73 -10.73 6.58 -6.56
CA PHE A 73 -10.10 6.92 -5.28
C PHE A 73 -11.11 7.05 -4.15
N ALA A 74 -12.22 7.77 -4.37
CA ALA A 74 -13.27 7.94 -3.37
C ALA A 74 -13.90 6.60 -3.01
N HIS A 75 -14.16 5.72 -3.99
CA HIS A 75 -14.65 4.38 -3.75
C HIS A 75 -13.69 3.55 -2.89
N VAL A 76 -12.39 3.55 -3.24
CA VAL A 76 -11.33 2.86 -2.48
C VAL A 76 -11.24 3.38 -1.05
N ARG A 77 -11.23 4.70 -0.88
CA ARG A 77 -11.13 5.35 0.43
C ARG A 77 -12.33 5.07 1.33
N ASN A 78 -13.55 5.21 0.80
CA ASN A 78 -14.78 5.06 1.58
C ASN A 78 -15.03 3.61 2.01
N ASN A 79 -14.60 2.65 1.20
CA ASN A 79 -14.76 1.22 1.49
C ASN A 79 -13.49 0.59 2.10
N GLN A 80 -12.46 1.40 2.40
CA GLN A 80 -11.18 0.95 2.95
C GLN A 80 -10.56 -0.21 2.16
N LEU A 81 -10.69 -0.17 0.83
CA LEU A 81 -10.15 -1.20 -0.04
C LEU A 81 -8.63 -1.05 -0.15
N GLY A 82 -7.94 -2.17 -0.26
CA GLY A 82 -6.48 -2.17 -0.29
C GLY A 82 -5.92 -3.42 -0.93
N ASP A 83 -5.15 -4.15 -0.13
CA ASP A 83 -4.60 -5.42 -0.54
C ASP A 83 -5.67 -6.52 -0.47
N ASN A 84 -5.51 -7.58 -1.27
CA ASN A 84 -6.36 -8.76 -1.21
C ASN A 84 -5.62 -9.95 -1.81
N PHE A 85 -5.17 -10.83 -0.93
CA PHE A 85 -4.58 -12.11 -1.30
C PHE A 85 -4.63 -13.07 -0.11
N TYR A 86 -4.35 -14.34 -0.37
CA TYR A 86 -4.27 -15.36 0.67
C TYR A 86 -2.83 -15.82 0.84
N ILE A 87 -2.43 -16.07 2.08
CA ILE A 87 -1.17 -16.73 2.41
C ILE A 87 -1.44 -18.02 3.17
N ARG A 88 -0.53 -18.99 3.04
CA ARG A 88 -0.48 -20.16 3.90
C ARG A 88 0.79 -20.11 4.71
N THR A 89 0.67 -20.23 6.02
CA THR A 89 1.81 -20.23 6.93
C THR A 89 2.56 -21.57 6.86
N HIS A 90 3.88 -21.51 7.00
CA HIS A 90 4.76 -22.70 7.02
C HIS A 90 5.53 -22.85 8.35
N PHE A 91 5.18 -22.05 9.34
CA PHE A 91 5.73 -22.06 10.69
C PHE A 91 4.63 -21.70 11.69
N ALA A 92 4.88 -21.98 12.98
CA ALA A 92 4.00 -21.56 14.05
C ALA A 92 4.47 -20.25 14.66
N TYR A 93 3.54 -19.38 15.03
CA TYR A 93 3.80 -18.13 15.72
C TYR A 93 2.91 -18.01 16.95
N GLN A 94 3.52 -17.63 18.07
CA GLN A 94 2.82 -17.38 19.32
C GLN A 94 3.16 -15.97 19.79
N LYS A 95 2.14 -15.11 19.84
CA LYS A 95 2.28 -13.73 20.30
C LYS A 95 2.72 -13.71 21.76
N ARG A 96 3.73 -12.89 22.06
CA ARG A 96 4.30 -12.82 23.42
C ARG A 96 3.60 -11.77 24.28
N THR A 97 3.41 -10.57 23.72
CA THR A 97 2.98 -9.40 24.47
C THR A 97 1.97 -8.53 23.71
N ASN A 98 2.06 -8.50 22.39
CA ASN A 98 1.19 -7.66 21.57
C ASN A 98 -0.21 -8.28 21.43
N ARG A 99 -1.24 -7.53 21.85
CA ARG A 99 -2.62 -8.03 21.90
C ARG A 99 -3.25 -8.15 20.52
N ILE A 100 -2.86 -7.30 19.57
CA ILE A 100 -3.43 -7.24 18.21
C ILE A 100 -2.89 -8.32 17.27
N GLU A 101 -1.76 -8.96 17.61
CA GLU A 101 -1.21 -10.05 16.81
C GLU A 101 -2.08 -11.31 16.87
N LEU A 102 -2.01 -12.09 15.80
CA LEU A 102 -2.67 -13.39 15.69
C LEU A 102 -1.70 -14.50 16.10
N ASN A 103 -2.21 -15.52 16.79
CA ASN A 103 -1.49 -16.78 16.94
C ASN A 103 -1.81 -17.67 15.75
N PHE A 104 -0.84 -18.45 15.27
CA PHE A 104 -1.07 -19.38 14.16
C PHE A 104 -0.15 -20.60 14.21
N GLN A 105 -0.61 -21.68 13.58
CA GLN A 105 0.15 -22.90 13.36
C GLN A 105 0.51 -23.02 11.88
N ALA A 106 1.53 -23.83 11.58
CA ALA A 106 1.86 -24.15 10.20
C ALA A 106 0.65 -24.77 9.48
N GLY A 107 0.36 -24.30 8.28
CA GLY A 107 -0.79 -24.69 7.48
C GLY A 107 -2.00 -23.77 7.59
N ASP A 108 -2.04 -22.87 8.59
CA ASP A 108 -3.09 -21.86 8.68
C ASP A 108 -3.08 -20.95 7.44
N ILE A 109 -4.26 -20.69 6.89
CA ILE A 109 -4.47 -19.77 5.78
C ILE A 109 -5.01 -18.46 6.33
N PHE A 110 -4.50 -17.35 5.80
CA PHE A 110 -4.97 -16.01 6.14
C PHE A 110 -5.32 -15.24 4.88
N HIS A 111 -6.43 -14.51 4.95
CA HIS A 111 -6.75 -13.45 4.02
C HIS A 111 -6.08 -12.16 4.47
N ILE A 112 -5.26 -11.57 3.60
CA ILE A 112 -4.54 -10.31 3.83
C ILE A 112 -5.29 -9.18 3.15
N THR A 113 -5.66 -8.16 3.93
CA THR A 113 -6.42 -7.00 3.44
C THR A 113 -5.64 -5.69 3.48
N ASP A 114 -4.56 -5.64 4.26
CA ASP A 114 -3.70 -4.47 4.38
C ASP A 114 -2.27 -4.91 4.73
N THR A 115 -1.32 -4.67 3.84
CA THR A 115 0.11 -4.97 4.05
C THR A 115 0.85 -3.86 4.80
N LEU A 116 0.23 -2.74 5.13
CA LEU A 116 0.84 -1.62 5.83
C LEU A 116 -0.05 -1.15 6.98
N PHE A 117 -0.45 -2.07 7.86
CA PHE A 117 -1.39 -1.82 8.94
C PHE A 117 -0.85 -0.75 9.90
N GLY A 118 -1.70 0.24 10.21
CA GLY A 118 -1.29 1.39 11.03
C GLY A 118 -0.20 2.27 10.39
N GLY A 119 0.06 2.10 9.08
CA GLY A 119 1.11 2.84 8.37
C GLY A 119 2.53 2.33 8.64
N SER A 120 2.69 1.15 9.25
CA SER A 120 3.99 0.59 9.61
C SER A 120 4.34 -0.59 8.69
N ILE A 121 5.53 -0.55 8.10
CA ILE A 121 6.09 -1.67 7.33
C ILE A 121 6.31 -2.86 8.28
N GLY A 122 5.95 -4.06 7.81
CA GLY A 122 6.11 -5.31 8.57
C GLY A 122 4.93 -5.67 9.49
N LEU A 123 3.86 -4.85 9.52
CA LEU A 123 2.61 -5.19 10.21
C LEU A 123 1.48 -5.32 9.20
N TRP A 124 0.93 -6.54 9.08
CA TRP A 124 -0.14 -6.83 8.13
C TRP A 124 -1.45 -7.09 8.86
N GLN A 125 -2.55 -6.55 8.32
CA GLN A 125 -3.89 -6.91 8.73
C GLN A 125 -4.30 -8.20 8.03
N ALA A 126 -4.64 -9.19 8.84
CA ALA A 126 -5.00 -10.53 8.38
C ALA A 126 -6.27 -11.02 9.09
N THR A 127 -7.06 -11.83 8.39
CA THR A 127 -8.19 -12.58 8.96
C THR A 127 -8.06 -14.05 8.60
N LYS A 128 -8.37 -14.93 9.54
CA LYS A 128 -8.33 -16.38 9.34
C LYS A 128 -9.59 -16.86 8.60
#